data_AF-D6Z6V0-F1
#
_entry.id   AF-D6Z6V0-F1
#
_cell.length_a   1.000
_cell.length_b   1.000
_cell.length_c   1.000
_cell.angle_alpha   90.00
_cell.angle_beta   90.00
_cell.angle_gamma   90.00
#
_symmetry.space_group_name_H-M   'P 1'
#
loop_
_entity.id
_entity.type
_entity.pdbx_description
1 polymer ?
#
loop_
_entity_poly.entity_id
_entity_poly.type
_entity_poly.pdbx_seq_one_letter_code
_entity_poly.pdbx_strand_id
1 'polypeptide(L)'
;MNRTNCHHNSQPPAPPRRVWLLPAAWLLALALLAGQFACSSDTDPAAAKILEPAYGTDAEGARYVGSDRCLACHEEVRPVEAATYLASRHATPGTVGADADPACLACHDPIGDGIMLAPWFADHDHPPAGMTAVGCESCHGAGTLHWLNFPAHPNPTPDYQACGQCHRALPPGHAALAGQGSFSGKYANDILAKYEQSAHGRWSYGDGPCLLCHSDEGFRGYFEKTAGMDRQELYSFMAEVPYLPETSVMQCRTCHDGHTGELRGGPTVVEEDGVEVVKYSRLFNLCTACHQVFLEADYDPKSGAYDYFLDTGRIPFHGELDGVGLPVADSLVIWDTHFATRDGAITGWPIDPASEQACLGCHDPHLASKFW
;
A
#
# COMPACT_ATOMS: atom_id res chain seq x y z
N MET A 1 21.34 17.64 48.07
CA MET A 1 21.88 19.01 48.26
C MET A 1 21.09 19.94 47.35
N ASN A 2 20.59 21.04 47.94
CA ASN A 2 20.02 22.26 47.38
C ASN A 2 19.00 22.24 46.22
N ARG A 3 17.76 22.55 46.61
CA ARG A 3 16.76 23.25 45.79
C ARG A 3 17.26 24.68 45.50
N THR A 4 16.99 25.20 44.30
CA THR A 4 17.05 26.65 44.03
C THR A 4 15.83 27.07 43.21
N ASN A 5 15.09 28.02 43.80
CA ASN A 5 14.00 28.79 43.20
C ASN A 5 14.56 29.79 42.19
N CYS A 6 13.84 30.00 41.09
CA CYS A 6 13.86 31.27 40.35
C CYS A 6 12.41 31.75 40.17
N HIS A 7 12.04 32.76 40.97
CA HIS A 7 10.85 33.59 40.75
C HIS A 7 11.20 34.66 39.71
N HIS A 8 10.43 34.72 38.61
CA HIS A 8 10.33 35.91 37.78
C HIS A 8 8.90 36.44 37.79
N ASN A 9 8.83 37.72 38.14
CA ASN A 9 7.66 38.54 38.34
C ASN A 9 7.43 39.32 37.04
N SER A 10 6.41 38.96 36.27
CA SER A 10 5.98 39.71 35.09
C SER A 10 4.61 40.31 35.35
N GLN A 11 4.54 41.65 35.33
CA GLN A 11 3.29 42.40 35.38
C GLN A 11 2.44 42.12 34.12
N PRO A 12 1.11 42.11 34.22
CA PRO A 12 0.24 41.97 33.06
C PRO A 12 0.25 43.26 32.20
N PRO A 13 0.24 43.14 30.86
CA PRO A 13 0.13 44.29 29.97
C PRO A 13 -1.27 44.93 30.02
N ALA A 14 -1.31 46.23 29.74
CA ALA A 14 -2.54 47.02 29.69
C ALA A 14 -3.51 46.54 28.57
N PRO A 15 -4.83 46.61 28.78
CA PRO A 15 -5.79 46.17 27.77
C PRO A 15 -5.82 47.13 26.56
N PRO A 16 -5.90 46.62 25.33
CA PRO A 16 -5.98 47.45 24.13
C PRO A 16 -7.34 48.15 24.02
N ARG A 17 -7.31 49.37 23.49
CA ARG A 17 -8.50 50.18 23.17
C ARG A 17 -9.30 49.50 22.06
N ARG A 18 -10.57 49.18 22.34
CA ARG A 18 -11.53 48.69 21.35
C ARG A 18 -11.90 49.80 20.37
N VAL A 19 -11.42 49.68 19.14
CA VAL A 19 -11.94 50.45 17.99
C VAL A 19 -13.08 49.62 17.39
N TRP A 20 -14.28 50.19 17.39
CA TRP A 20 -15.46 49.62 16.73
C TRP A 20 -15.35 49.85 15.22
N LEU A 21 -14.89 48.84 14.49
CA LEU A 21 -15.01 48.75 13.03
C LEU A 21 -15.90 47.56 12.69
N LEU A 22 -17.14 47.85 12.33
CA LEU A 22 -18.01 46.98 11.51
C LEU A 22 -18.73 47.93 10.53
N PRO A 23 -18.99 47.56 9.24
CA PRO A 23 -19.12 46.19 8.72
C PRO A 23 -18.58 46.04 7.26
N ALA A 24 -17.30 45.77 7.05
CA ALA A 24 -16.79 45.31 5.74
C ALA A 24 -16.52 43.79 5.73
N ALA A 25 -16.15 43.23 6.88
CA ALA A 25 -15.88 41.79 7.04
C ALA A 25 -17.14 40.91 6.88
N TRP A 26 -18.34 41.43 7.17
CA TRP A 26 -19.59 40.67 7.06
C TRP A 26 -20.02 40.41 5.62
N LEU A 27 -19.74 41.34 4.70
CA LEU A 27 -20.08 41.16 3.28
C LEU A 27 -19.12 40.18 2.59
N LEU A 28 -17.85 40.15 2.99
CA LEU A 28 -16.88 39.17 2.47
C LEU A 28 -17.15 37.75 3.01
N ALA A 29 -17.57 37.63 4.28
CA ALA A 29 -17.96 36.35 4.87
C ALA A 29 -19.23 35.77 4.23
N LEU A 30 -20.24 36.59 3.90
CA LEU A 30 -21.43 36.13 3.18
C LEU A 30 -21.13 35.70 1.73
N ALA A 31 -20.19 36.36 1.05
CA ALA A 31 -19.78 35.97 -0.30
C ALA A 31 -19.01 34.63 -0.32
N LEU A 32 -18.19 34.35 0.70
CA LEU A 32 -17.49 33.07 0.86
C LEU A 32 -18.43 31.94 1.30
N LEU A 33 -19.45 32.22 2.11
CA LEU A 33 -20.50 31.26 2.44
C LEU A 33 -21.37 30.91 1.24
N ALA A 34 -21.69 31.87 0.36
CA ALA A 34 -22.47 31.60 -0.86
C ALA A 34 -21.70 30.73 -1.88
N GLY A 35 -20.36 30.80 -1.91
CA GLY A 35 -19.54 29.96 -2.77
C GLY A 35 -19.46 28.48 -2.34
N GLN A 36 -19.73 28.17 -1.07
CA GLN A 36 -19.69 26.79 -0.57
C GLN A 36 -21.02 26.02 -0.77
N PHE A 37 -22.12 26.71 -1.09
CA PHE A 37 -23.40 26.09 -1.43
C PHE A 37 -23.57 25.86 -2.94
N ALA A 38 -22.61 26.25 -3.78
CA ALA A 38 -22.71 26.08 -5.23
C ALA A 38 -22.58 24.62 -5.70
N CYS A 39 -22.26 23.66 -4.81
CA CYS A 39 -22.30 22.22 -5.12
C CYS A 39 -23.46 21.48 -4.42
N SER A 40 -24.31 22.17 -3.64
CA SER A 40 -25.47 21.56 -2.97
C SER A 40 -26.75 22.21 -3.51
N SER A 41 -27.18 21.75 -4.69
CA SER A 41 -28.46 22.14 -5.27
C SER A 41 -29.52 21.07 -4.99
N ASP A 42 -30.17 21.15 -3.83
CA ASP A 42 -31.32 20.32 -3.43
C ASP A 42 -32.60 20.54 -4.26
N THR A 43 -32.50 21.18 -5.44
CA THR A 43 -33.67 21.47 -6.30
C THR A 43 -33.51 21.01 -7.74
N ASP A 44 -32.43 20.29 -8.10
CA ASP A 44 -32.33 19.68 -9.43
C ASP A 44 -33.17 18.38 -9.48
N PRO A 45 -34.22 18.29 -10.31
CA PRO A 45 -34.95 17.05 -10.54
C PRO A 45 -34.06 15.92 -11.11
N ALA A 46 -32.90 16.26 -11.68
CA ALA A 46 -31.87 15.28 -12.02
C ALA A 46 -31.25 14.67 -10.75
N ALA A 47 -31.04 15.42 -9.67
CA ALA A 47 -30.56 14.89 -8.39
C ALA A 47 -31.52 13.86 -7.78
N ALA A 48 -32.83 14.04 -7.96
CA ALA A 48 -33.84 13.04 -7.58
C ALA A 48 -33.75 11.74 -8.42
N LYS A 49 -33.22 11.80 -9.65
CA LYS A 49 -32.87 10.63 -10.48
C LYS A 49 -31.50 10.05 -10.17
N ILE A 50 -30.65 10.74 -9.41
CA ILE A 50 -29.35 10.20 -8.95
C ILE A 50 -29.54 9.22 -7.77
N LEU A 51 -30.72 9.19 -7.13
CA LEU A 51 -30.99 8.29 -6.01
C LEU A 51 -31.25 6.82 -6.40
N GLU A 52 -31.31 6.44 -7.68
CA GLU A 52 -31.46 5.03 -8.10
C GLU A 52 -30.22 4.51 -8.85
N PRO A 53 -29.03 4.40 -8.23
CA PRO A 53 -28.04 3.48 -8.77
C PRO A 53 -28.59 2.05 -8.60
N ALA A 54 -28.55 1.27 -9.69
CA ALA A 54 -29.11 -0.07 -9.74
C ALA A 54 -28.28 -1.13 -8.98
N TYR A 55 -27.22 -0.72 -8.27
CA TYR A 55 -26.18 -1.60 -7.76
C TYR A 55 -26.45 -2.15 -6.36
N GLY A 56 -27.60 -1.84 -5.76
CA GLY A 56 -28.02 -2.36 -4.47
C GLY A 56 -27.49 -1.58 -3.26
N THR A 57 -27.34 -2.27 -2.13
CA THR A 57 -26.88 -1.69 -0.86
C THR A 57 -25.86 -2.58 -0.18
N ASP A 58 -25.02 -1.99 0.68
CA ASP A 58 -24.17 -2.73 1.61
C ASP A 58 -24.98 -3.36 2.76
N ALA A 59 -24.27 -3.97 3.72
CA ALA A 59 -24.88 -4.64 4.86
C ALA A 59 -25.61 -3.67 5.82
N GLU A 60 -25.21 -2.40 5.80
CA GLU A 60 -25.76 -1.31 6.60
C GLU A 60 -26.93 -0.60 5.88
N GLY A 61 -27.23 -0.97 4.63
CA GLY A 61 -28.30 -0.41 3.83
C GLY A 61 -27.93 0.89 3.10
N ALA A 62 -26.65 1.28 3.08
CA ALA A 62 -26.19 2.39 2.27
C ALA A 62 -26.08 1.96 0.80
N ARG A 63 -26.48 2.86 -0.11
CA ARG A 63 -26.52 2.56 -1.56
C ARG A 63 -25.13 2.73 -2.17
N TYR A 64 -24.78 1.83 -3.08
CA TYR A 64 -23.63 2.02 -3.96
C TYR A 64 -23.94 3.11 -4.99
N VAL A 65 -22.98 3.96 -5.32
CA VAL A 65 -23.15 5.07 -6.28
C VAL A 65 -22.55 4.80 -7.66
N GLY A 66 -21.67 3.82 -7.78
CA GLY A 66 -20.92 3.49 -8.99
C GLY A 66 -19.57 4.22 -9.07
N SER A 67 -18.56 3.54 -9.60
CA SER A 67 -17.19 4.04 -9.73
C SER A 67 -17.07 5.28 -10.63
N ASP A 68 -17.96 5.45 -11.62
CA ASP A 68 -18.01 6.66 -12.44
C ASP A 68 -18.29 7.92 -11.61
N ARG A 69 -19.14 7.80 -10.58
CA ARG A 69 -19.42 8.89 -9.64
C ARG A 69 -18.23 9.21 -8.75
N CYS A 70 -17.48 8.20 -8.34
CA CYS A 70 -16.23 8.39 -7.61
C CYS A 70 -15.22 9.14 -8.49
N LEU A 71 -15.00 8.68 -9.72
CA LEU A 71 -14.02 9.25 -10.65
C LEU A 71 -14.37 10.67 -11.07
N ALA A 72 -15.66 11.00 -11.25
CA ALA A 72 -16.12 12.34 -11.61
C ALA A 72 -15.61 13.45 -10.68
N CYS A 73 -15.32 13.14 -9.41
CA CYS A 73 -14.65 14.07 -8.49
C CYS A 73 -13.17 13.73 -8.30
N HIS A 74 -12.83 12.44 -8.14
CA HIS A 74 -11.47 12.03 -7.77
C HIS A 74 -10.43 12.23 -8.87
N GLU A 75 -10.82 12.27 -10.15
CA GLU A 75 -9.89 12.67 -11.21
C GLU A 75 -9.39 14.12 -11.05
N GLU A 76 -10.18 14.99 -10.41
CA GLU A 76 -9.78 16.38 -10.16
C GLU A 76 -9.06 16.55 -8.82
N VAL A 77 -9.58 15.94 -7.75
CA VAL A 77 -9.05 16.17 -6.38
C VAL A 77 -7.96 15.19 -5.97
N ARG A 78 -7.84 14.04 -6.66
CA ARG A 78 -6.88 12.95 -6.44
C ARG A 78 -6.42 12.33 -7.77
N PRO A 79 -5.90 13.16 -8.70
CA PRO A 79 -5.62 12.74 -10.07
C PRO A 79 -4.65 11.57 -10.16
N VAL A 80 -3.66 11.53 -9.27
CA VAL A 80 -2.65 10.47 -9.26
C VAL A 80 -3.29 9.14 -8.88
N GLU A 81 -4.04 9.09 -7.78
CA GLU A 81 -4.69 7.87 -7.31
C GLU A 81 -5.74 7.37 -8.31
N ALA A 82 -6.53 8.27 -8.90
CA ALA A 82 -7.52 7.92 -9.93
C ALA A 82 -6.86 7.34 -11.19
N ALA A 83 -5.82 7.99 -11.72
CA ALA A 83 -5.09 7.49 -12.88
C ALA A 83 -4.39 6.14 -12.59
N THR A 84 -3.86 6.00 -11.38
CA THR A 84 -3.22 4.79 -10.88
C THR A 84 -4.20 3.62 -10.83
N TYR A 85 -5.41 3.86 -10.32
CA TYR A 85 -6.50 2.88 -10.33
C TYR A 85 -6.89 2.49 -11.75
N LEU A 86 -7.09 3.45 -12.64
CA LEU A 86 -7.48 3.20 -14.03
C LEU A 86 -6.42 2.40 -14.80
N ALA A 87 -5.14 2.52 -14.45
CA ALA A 87 -4.06 1.72 -15.04
C ALA A 87 -3.93 0.31 -14.41
N SER A 88 -4.67 0.01 -13.34
CA SER A 88 -4.52 -1.22 -12.58
C SER A 88 -5.30 -2.40 -13.17
N ARG A 89 -4.99 -3.60 -12.67
CA ARG A 89 -5.76 -4.82 -12.98
C ARG A 89 -7.15 -4.86 -12.34
N HIS A 90 -7.42 -3.99 -11.36
CA HIS A 90 -8.75 -3.90 -10.76
C HIS A 90 -9.72 -3.16 -11.69
N ALA A 91 -9.25 -2.11 -12.36
CA ALA A 91 -10.06 -1.33 -13.29
C ALA A 91 -10.01 -1.85 -14.73
N THR A 92 -8.85 -2.31 -15.20
CA THR A 92 -8.66 -2.67 -16.61
C THR A 92 -9.51 -3.89 -16.98
N PRO A 93 -10.27 -3.85 -18.10
CA PRO A 93 -11.04 -5.00 -18.57
C PRO A 93 -10.17 -6.25 -18.71
N GLY A 94 -10.58 -7.33 -18.06
CA GLY A 94 -9.97 -8.64 -18.21
C GLY A 94 -10.64 -9.49 -19.28
N THR A 95 -10.40 -10.81 -19.21
CA THR A 95 -11.09 -11.80 -20.06
C THR A 95 -12.48 -12.18 -19.54
N VAL A 96 -12.88 -11.66 -18.38
CA VAL A 96 -14.20 -11.91 -17.78
C VAL A 96 -15.15 -10.85 -18.32
N GLY A 97 -16.25 -11.27 -18.93
CA GLY A 97 -17.32 -10.37 -19.39
C GLY A 97 -18.43 -10.23 -18.35
N ALA A 98 -19.26 -9.21 -18.50
CA ALA A 98 -20.39 -8.97 -17.59
C ALA A 98 -21.48 -10.06 -17.63
N ASP A 99 -21.44 -10.96 -18.62
CA ASP A 99 -22.29 -12.15 -18.73
C ASP A 99 -21.64 -13.44 -18.16
N ALA A 100 -20.48 -13.32 -17.51
CA ALA A 100 -19.80 -14.46 -16.92
C ALA A 100 -20.64 -15.13 -15.81
N ASP A 101 -20.23 -16.34 -15.45
CA ASP A 101 -20.85 -17.07 -14.34
C ASP A 101 -20.84 -16.21 -13.06
N PRO A 102 -21.93 -16.17 -12.26
CA PRO A 102 -21.99 -15.39 -11.03
C PRO A 102 -20.83 -15.67 -10.06
N ALA A 103 -20.26 -16.88 -10.07
CA ALA A 103 -19.08 -17.20 -9.27
C ALA A 103 -17.83 -16.40 -9.70
N CYS A 104 -17.70 -16.03 -10.98
CA CYS A 104 -16.65 -15.15 -11.48
C CYS A 104 -16.95 -13.70 -11.15
N LEU A 105 -18.19 -13.25 -11.37
CA LEU A 105 -18.61 -11.86 -11.11
C LEU A 105 -18.51 -11.50 -9.62
N ALA A 106 -18.66 -12.46 -8.71
CA ALA A 106 -18.46 -12.26 -7.28
C ALA A 106 -17.08 -11.69 -6.89
N CYS A 107 -16.08 -11.78 -7.77
CA CYS A 107 -14.75 -11.19 -7.55
C CYS A 107 -14.34 -10.20 -8.65
N HIS A 108 -14.85 -10.35 -9.87
CA HIS A 108 -14.46 -9.52 -11.01
C HIS A 108 -15.37 -8.30 -11.24
N ASP A 109 -16.57 -8.31 -10.69
CA ASP A 109 -17.52 -7.19 -10.71
C ASP A 109 -18.54 -7.33 -9.57
N PRO A 110 -18.09 -7.31 -8.30
CA PRO A 110 -18.94 -7.68 -7.16
C PRO A 110 -20.15 -6.75 -6.97
N ILE A 111 -20.07 -5.52 -7.49
CA ILE A 111 -21.12 -4.49 -7.40
C ILE A 111 -21.91 -4.38 -8.72
N GLY A 112 -21.35 -4.83 -9.84
CA GLY A 112 -21.97 -4.72 -11.15
C GLY A 112 -21.83 -3.34 -11.79
N ASP A 113 -20.87 -2.53 -11.32
CA ASP A 113 -20.63 -1.16 -11.79
C ASP A 113 -19.52 -1.07 -12.84
N GLY A 114 -18.86 -2.19 -13.17
CA GLY A 114 -17.78 -2.22 -14.17
C GLY A 114 -18.16 -1.66 -15.54
N ILE A 115 -19.42 -1.82 -15.97
CA ILE A 115 -19.92 -1.26 -17.22
C ILE A 115 -19.84 0.27 -17.28
N MET A 116 -19.92 0.93 -16.12
CA MET A 116 -19.86 2.40 -16.03
C MET A 116 -18.45 2.92 -16.26
N LEU A 117 -17.42 2.08 -16.15
CA LEU A 117 -16.04 2.45 -16.41
C LEU A 117 -15.68 2.40 -17.90
N ALA A 118 -16.52 1.82 -18.76
CA ALA A 118 -16.25 1.70 -20.19
C ALA A 118 -15.81 3.01 -20.89
N PRO A 119 -16.33 4.21 -20.55
CA PRO A 119 -15.85 5.46 -21.14
C PRO A 119 -14.36 5.76 -20.92
N TRP A 120 -13.78 5.30 -19.81
CA TRP A 120 -12.35 5.46 -19.50
C TRP A 120 -11.47 4.46 -20.26
N PHE A 121 -12.06 3.42 -20.86
CA PHE A 121 -11.38 2.37 -21.59
C PHE A 121 -11.87 2.25 -23.04
N ALA A 122 -12.32 3.37 -23.64
CA ALA A 122 -12.85 3.40 -25.00
C ALA A 122 -11.85 2.86 -26.06
N ASP A 123 -10.55 2.95 -25.78
CA ASP A 123 -9.47 2.45 -26.64
C ASP A 123 -9.06 0.99 -26.36
N HIS A 124 -9.75 0.29 -25.46
CA HIS A 124 -9.46 -1.11 -25.11
C HIS A 124 -10.52 -2.05 -25.67
N ASP A 125 -10.09 -3.23 -26.11
CA ASP A 125 -11.01 -4.32 -26.41
C ASP A 125 -11.70 -4.77 -25.11
N HIS A 126 -13.02 -4.74 -25.10
CA HIS A 126 -13.82 -5.25 -23.99
C HIS A 126 -14.73 -6.38 -24.46
N PRO A 127 -15.09 -7.34 -23.59
CA PRO A 127 -16.04 -8.39 -23.93
C PRO A 127 -17.36 -7.80 -24.49
N PRO A 128 -17.99 -8.44 -25.50
CA PRO A 128 -19.22 -7.92 -26.10
C PRO A 128 -20.38 -7.77 -25.10
N ALA A 129 -20.38 -8.59 -24.05
CA ALA A 129 -21.38 -8.56 -23.00
C ALA A 129 -21.26 -7.36 -22.05
N GLY A 130 -20.15 -6.64 -22.09
CA GLY A 130 -19.84 -5.54 -21.18
C GLY A 130 -18.57 -5.78 -20.38
N MET A 131 -18.05 -4.67 -19.87
CA MET A 131 -16.85 -4.63 -19.04
C MET A 131 -17.18 -5.01 -17.59
N THR A 132 -16.32 -5.83 -16.99
CA THR A 132 -16.28 -6.08 -15.55
C THR A 132 -15.10 -5.34 -14.94
N ALA A 133 -15.27 -4.83 -13.73
CA ALA A 133 -14.17 -4.26 -12.96
C ALA A 133 -14.43 -4.41 -11.47
N VAL A 134 -13.36 -4.43 -10.69
CA VAL A 134 -13.45 -4.24 -9.25
C VAL A 134 -13.54 -2.73 -9.00
N GLY A 135 -14.78 -2.24 -8.89
CA GLY A 135 -15.10 -0.84 -8.66
C GLY A 135 -14.59 -0.30 -7.32
N CYS A 136 -14.50 1.02 -7.18
CA CYS A 136 -14.00 1.71 -5.98
C CYS A 136 -14.69 1.22 -4.70
N GLU A 137 -16.01 1.06 -4.78
CA GLU A 137 -16.85 0.71 -3.65
C GLU A 137 -16.71 -0.75 -3.21
N SER A 138 -16.06 -1.60 -4.02
CA SER A 138 -15.75 -2.99 -3.65
C SER A 138 -14.81 -3.06 -2.45
N CYS A 139 -13.96 -2.04 -2.28
CA CYS A 139 -13.03 -1.93 -1.15
C CYS A 139 -13.45 -0.83 -0.17
N HIS A 140 -13.94 0.29 -0.70
CA HIS A 140 -14.26 1.48 0.08
C HIS A 140 -15.65 1.45 0.72
N GLY A 141 -16.53 0.51 0.34
CA GLY A 141 -17.90 0.45 0.80
C GLY A 141 -18.82 1.41 0.04
N ALA A 142 -20.12 1.39 0.38
CA ALA A 142 -21.15 2.14 -0.32
C ALA A 142 -21.01 3.67 -0.13
N GLY A 143 -20.72 4.37 -1.21
CA GLY A 143 -20.30 5.77 -1.24
C GLY A 143 -21.42 6.80 -1.13
N THR A 144 -22.69 6.43 -1.00
CA THR A 144 -23.80 7.41 -0.99
C THR A 144 -23.64 8.50 0.07
N LEU A 145 -23.20 8.15 1.29
CA LEU A 145 -22.99 9.14 2.34
C LEU A 145 -21.77 10.02 2.06
N HIS A 146 -20.70 9.44 1.48
CA HIS A 146 -19.52 10.20 1.09
C HIS A 146 -19.85 11.22 0.00
N TRP A 147 -20.63 10.80 -0.99
CA TRP A 147 -21.06 11.62 -2.10
C TRP A 147 -21.99 12.77 -1.67
N LEU A 148 -22.93 12.51 -0.75
CA LEU A 148 -23.87 13.53 -0.27
C LEU A 148 -23.30 14.45 0.83
N ASN A 149 -22.35 13.96 1.63
CA ASN A 149 -21.87 14.65 2.82
C ASN A 149 -20.36 14.45 3.03
N PHE A 150 -19.55 15.30 2.40
CA PHE A 150 -18.12 15.35 2.68
C PHE A 150 -17.87 15.80 4.14
N PRO A 151 -17.06 15.07 4.94
CA PRO A 151 -16.06 14.07 4.55
C PRO A 151 -16.42 12.62 4.92
N ALA A 152 -17.71 12.24 5.02
CA ALA A 152 -18.13 10.94 5.54
C ALA A 152 -17.78 9.76 4.61
N HIS A 153 -16.51 9.34 4.61
CA HIS A 153 -16.03 8.23 3.82
C HIS A 153 -16.25 6.90 4.57
N PRO A 154 -16.95 5.91 3.99
CA PRO A 154 -17.30 4.65 4.66
C PRO A 154 -16.08 3.85 5.10
N ASN A 155 -15.11 3.65 4.20
CA ASN A 155 -13.86 2.98 4.51
C ASN A 155 -12.66 3.68 3.83
N PRO A 156 -12.14 4.78 4.38
CA PRO A 156 -11.07 5.58 3.74
C PRO A 156 -9.75 4.81 3.66
N THR A 157 -9.59 3.79 4.49
CA THR A 157 -8.39 2.98 4.60
C THR A 157 -8.80 1.51 4.71
N PRO A 158 -9.12 0.84 3.58
CA PRO A 158 -9.51 -0.57 3.58
C PRO A 158 -8.42 -1.47 4.17
N ASP A 159 -8.83 -2.33 5.10
CA ASP A 159 -7.96 -3.31 5.73
C ASP A 159 -7.81 -4.58 4.85
N TYR A 160 -7.08 -5.57 5.35
CA TYR A 160 -6.86 -6.82 4.64
C TYR A 160 -8.15 -7.62 4.36
N GLN A 161 -9.24 -7.38 5.11
CA GLN A 161 -10.51 -8.06 4.89
C GLN A 161 -11.17 -7.60 3.59
N ALA A 162 -11.01 -6.33 3.21
CA ALA A 162 -11.47 -5.83 1.91
C ALA A 162 -10.84 -6.59 0.74
N CYS A 163 -9.51 -6.82 0.79
CA CYS A 163 -8.81 -7.64 -0.20
C CYS A 163 -9.26 -9.12 -0.13
N GLY A 164 -9.49 -9.61 1.08
CA GLY A 164 -9.89 -10.98 1.38
C GLY A 164 -11.27 -11.41 0.85
N GLN A 165 -12.13 -10.46 0.48
CA GLN A 165 -13.42 -10.75 -0.17
C GLN A 165 -13.22 -11.55 -1.46
N CYS A 166 -12.16 -11.22 -2.22
CA CYS A 166 -11.82 -11.86 -3.49
C CYS A 166 -10.58 -12.77 -3.36
N HIS A 167 -9.59 -12.37 -2.55
CA HIS A 167 -8.30 -13.09 -2.41
C HIS A 167 -8.32 -14.15 -1.29
N ARG A 168 -9.36 -14.98 -1.26
CA ARG A 168 -9.48 -16.13 -0.35
C ARG A 168 -9.33 -17.44 -1.14
N ALA A 169 -10.28 -18.36 -1.03
CA ALA A 169 -10.37 -19.52 -1.91
C ALA A 169 -10.94 -19.10 -3.29
N LEU A 170 -10.14 -19.33 -4.33
CA LEU A 170 -10.51 -19.09 -5.72
C LEU A 170 -11.26 -20.30 -6.32
N PRO A 171 -12.21 -20.09 -7.24
CA PRO A 171 -12.90 -21.18 -7.92
C PRO A 171 -11.97 -22.12 -8.70
N PRO A 172 -12.32 -23.41 -8.84
CA PRO A 172 -11.59 -24.35 -9.71
C PRO A 172 -11.40 -23.78 -11.11
N GLY A 173 -10.18 -23.89 -11.67
CA GLY A 173 -9.83 -23.31 -12.97
C GLY A 173 -8.99 -22.04 -12.89
N HIS A 174 -9.06 -21.28 -11.79
CA HIS A 174 -8.12 -20.15 -11.56
C HIS A 174 -6.67 -20.64 -11.50
N ALA A 175 -6.44 -21.79 -10.86
CA ALA A 175 -5.12 -22.43 -10.81
C ALA A 175 -4.64 -22.97 -12.17
N ALA A 176 -5.54 -23.24 -13.13
CA ALA A 176 -5.15 -23.70 -14.47
C ALA A 176 -4.66 -22.53 -15.35
N LEU A 177 -5.22 -21.32 -15.15
CA LEU A 177 -4.76 -20.09 -15.78
C LEU A 177 -3.40 -19.62 -15.23
N ALA A 178 -3.03 -20.05 -14.02
CA ALA A 178 -1.70 -19.90 -13.42
C ALA A 178 -0.56 -20.44 -14.30
N GLY A 179 -0.83 -21.49 -15.06
CA GLY A 179 0.16 -22.22 -15.84
C GLY A 179 0.68 -21.46 -17.06
N GLN A 180 0.12 -20.30 -17.39
CA GLN A 180 0.50 -19.48 -18.55
C GLN A 180 1.61 -18.46 -18.26
N GLY A 181 2.45 -18.70 -17.23
CA GLY A 181 3.61 -17.86 -16.91
C GLY A 181 3.31 -16.65 -16.01
N SER A 182 2.04 -16.41 -15.65
CA SER A 182 1.69 -15.46 -14.61
C SER A 182 1.77 -16.16 -13.25
N PHE A 183 2.87 -15.91 -12.54
CA PHE A 183 3.20 -16.44 -11.21
C PHE A 183 2.06 -16.28 -10.17
N SER A 184 1.12 -15.38 -10.45
CA SER A 184 -0.15 -15.20 -9.75
C SER A 184 -0.75 -16.52 -9.27
N GLY A 185 -0.90 -17.55 -10.11
CA GLY A 185 -1.77 -18.65 -9.70
C GLY A 185 -1.15 -19.76 -8.83
N LYS A 186 0.18 -19.79 -8.60
CA LYS A 186 0.74 -20.69 -7.55
C LYS A 186 0.46 -20.15 -6.15
N TYR A 187 0.32 -18.84 -6.01
CA TYR A 187 0.17 -18.15 -4.72
C TYR A 187 -1.16 -17.43 -4.53
N ALA A 188 -1.96 -17.29 -5.60
CA ALA A 188 -3.22 -16.55 -5.57
C ALA A 188 -4.33 -17.25 -4.79
N ASN A 189 -4.22 -18.56 -4.55
CA ASN A 189 -5.23 -19.28 -3.78
C ASN A 189 -4.94 -19.20 -2.28
N ASP A 190 -6.02 -19.03 -1.52
CA ASP A 190 -6.07 -18.99 -0.06
C ASP A 190 -5.21 -17.88 0.57
N ILE A 191 -4.96 -16.78 -0.16
CA ILE A 191 -4.11 -15.67 0.32
C ILE A 191 -4.57 -15.17 1.69
N LEU A 192 -5.85 -14.89 1.88
CA LEU A 192 -6.38 -14.40 3.15
C LEU A 192 -6.08 -15.37 4.30
N ALA A 193 -6.41 -16.64 4.12
CA ALA A 193 -6.22 -17.66 5.15
C ALA A 193 -4.72 -17.84 5.48
N LYS A 194 -3.85 -17.77 4.48
CA LYS A 194 -2.40 -17.79 4.65
C LYS A 194 -1.91 -16.59 5.46
N TYR A 195 -2.35 -15.40 5.08
CA TYR A 195 -2.02 -14.15 5.74
C TYR A 195 -2.44 -14.15 7.21
N GLU A 196 -3.66 -14.56 7.52
CA GLU A 196 -4.18 -14.64 8.90
C GLU A 196 -3.38 -15.65 9.76
N GLN A 197 -2.81 -16.67 9.13
CA GLN A 197 -1.95 -17.65 9.80
C GLN A 197 -0.49 -17.22 9.92
N SER A 198 -0.07 -16.19 9.18
CA SER A 198 1.32 -15.74 9.13
C SER A 198 1.73 -14.89 10.33
N ALA A 199 3.03 -14.62 10.46
CA ALA A 199 3.54 -13.63 11.41
C ALA A 199 3.10 -12.19 11.07
N HIS A 200 2.89 -11.89 9.78
CA HIS A 200 2.47 -10.56 9.31
C HIS A 200 1.07 -10.19 9.84
N GLY A 201 0.13 -11.14 9.88
CA GLY A 201 -1.24 -10.89 10.32
C GLY A 201 -1.47 -10.92 11.83
N ARG A 202 -0.44 -11.09 12.66
CA ARG A 202 -0.60 -11.41 14.10
C ARG A 202 -0.10 -10.37 15.08
N TRP A 203 0.90 -9.57 14.74
CA TRP A 203 1.60 -8.71 15.70
C TRP A 203 1.67 -7.28 15.16
N SER A 204 1.33 -6.31 16.03
CA SER A 204 1.55 -4.89 15.77
C SER A 204 2.34 -4.25 16.92
N TYR A 205 3.25 -3.32 16.59
CA TYR A 205 3.98 -2.50 17.56
C TYR A 205 3.78 -1.02 17.23
N GLY A 206 3.54 -0.19 18.25
CA GLY A 206 3.17 1.22 18.07
C GLY A 206 4.32 2.22 18.24
N ASP A 207 5.52 1.78 18.62
CA ASP A 207 6.60 2.68 19.04
C ASP A 207 7.99 2.28 18.55
N GLY A 208 8.84 3.31 18.48
CA GLY A 208 10.26 3.19 18.18
C GLY A 208 10.54 2.52 16.83
N PRO A 209 11.72 1.88 16.68
CA PRO A 209 12.09 1.20 15.44
C PRO A 209 11.18 0.03 15.07
N CYS A 210 10.50 -0.57 16.05
CA CYS A 210 9.57 -1.68 15.84
C CYS A 210 8.37 -1.26 14.98
N LEU A 211 7.95 0.00 15.10
CA LEU A 211 6.83 0.57 14.35
C LEU A 211 6.99 0.38 12.83
N LEU A 212 8.21 0.55 12.30
CA LEU A 212 8.47 0.48 10.86
C LEU A 212 8.10 -0.88 10.28
N CYS A 213 8.61 -1.96 10.88
CA CYS A 213 8.51 -3.30 10.34
C CYS A 213 7.27 -4.06 10.83
N HIS A 214 6.63 -3.56 11.89
CA HIS A 214 5.53 -4.23 12.56
C HIS A 214 4.29 -3.36 12.75
N SER A 215 4.09 -2.33 11.92
CA SER A 215 2.75 -1.75 11.74
C SER A 215 2.53 -1.30 10.30
N ASP A 216 1.29 -1.39 9.82
CA ASP A 216 0.96 -0.89 8.47
C ASP A 216 1.22 0.60 8.34
N GLU A 217 0.83 1.38 9.35
CA GLU A 217 0.98 2.84 9.35
C GLU A 217 2.45 3.24 9.42
N GLY A 218 3.24 2.54 10.23
CA GLY A 218 4.68 2.72 10.33
C GLY A 218 5.38 2.42 9.01
N PHE A 219 5.10 1.26 8.42
CA PHE A 219 5.70 0.91 7.14
C PHE A 219 5.32 1.92 6.05
N ARG A 220 4.02 2.15 5.80
CA ARG A 220 3.58 3.03 4.71
C ARG A 220 4.00 4.49 4.92
N GLY A 221 4.16 4.94 6.16
CA GLY A 221 4.59 6.30 6.47
C GLY A 221 6.09 6.54 6.28
N TYR A 222 6.91 5.49 6.42
CA TYR A 222 8.36 5.67 6.60
C TYR A 222 9.25 4.75 5.74
N PHE A 223 8.74 3.74 5.04
CA PHE A 223 9.58 2.76 4.34
C PHE A 223 10.51 3.41 3.29
N GLU A 224 10.02 4.37 2.49
CA GLU A 224 10.84 5.04 1.46
C GLU A 224 12.03 5.80 2.06
N LYS A 225 11.91 6.26 3.31
CA LYS A 225 12.95 7.02 4.02
C LYS A 225 13.93 6.13 4.77
N THR A 226 13.55 4.88 5.04
CA THR A 226 14.27 3.96 5.91
C THR A 226 14.79 2.73 5.17
N ALA A 227 14.35 2.51 3.93
CA ALA A 227 14.82 1.45 3.06
C ALA A 227 16.34 1.50 2.94
N GLY A 228 16.98 0.40 3.31
CA GLY A 228 18.42 0.27 3.27
C GLY A 228 19.18 0.95 4.40
N MET A 229 18.53 1.45 5.46
CA MET A 229 19.19 1.86 6.72
C MET A 229 19.63 0.64 7.53
N ASP A 230 20.81 0.73 8.15
CA ASP A 230 21.25 -0.24 9.15
C ASP A 230 20.59 0.00 10.52
N ARG A 231 20.94 -0.83 11.51
CA ARG A 231 20.42 -0.72 12.87
C ARG A 231 20.61 0.68 13.46
N GLN A 232 21.81 1.25 13.39
CA GLN A 232 22.12 2.51 14.06
C GLN A 232 21.41 3.68 13.37
N GLU A 233 21.41 3.68 12.04
CA GLU A 233 20.70 4.66 11.22
C GLU A 233 19.20 4.62 11.50
N LEU A 234 18.60 3.42 11.54
CA LEU A 234 17.18 3.24 11.83
C LEU A 234 16.81 3.69 13.25
N TYR A 235 17.62 3.35 14.27
CA TYR A 235 17.40 3.84 15.64
C TYR A 235 17.40 5.36 15.70
N SER A 236 18.34 6.00 15.00
CA SER A 236 18.48 7.45 14.99
C SER A 236 17.28 8.11 14.32
N PHE A 237 16.85 7.60 13.16
CA PHE A 237 15.67 8.10 12.46
C PHE A 237 14.38 7.93 13.28
N MET A 238 14.15 6.73 13.83
CA MET A 238 12.91 6.39 14.53
C MET A 238 12.81 7.05 15.92
N ALA A 239 13.91 7.57 16.47
CA ALA A 239 13.87 8.38 17.69
C ALA A 239 13.13 9.71 17.51
N GLU A 240 13.01 10.20 16.27
CA GLU A 240 12.30 11.45 15.95
C GLU A 240 10.87 11.22 15.46
N VAL A 241 10.50 9.96 15.20
CA VAL A 241 9.17 9.60 14.72
C VAL A 241 8.15 9.68 15.87
N PRO A 242 7.04 10.43 15.71
CA PRO A 242 5.99 10.47 16.71
C PRO A 242 5.38 9.09 16.98
N TYR A 243 5.07 8.82 18.24
CA TYR A 243 4.29 7.65 18.63
C TYR A 243 2.94 7.62 17.91
N LEU A 244 2.58 6.46 17.37
CA LEU A 244 1.29 6.22 16.75
C LEU A 244 0.42 5.40 17.72
N PRO A 245 -0.60 6.01 18.35
CA PRO A 245 -1.39 5.34 19.39
C PRO A 245 -2.27 4.22 18.85
N GLU A 246 -2.60 4.28 17.57
CA GLU A 246 -3.41 3.30 16.88
C GLU A 246 -2.62 2.80 15.69
N THR A 247 -2.30 1.52 15.71
CA THR A 247 -1.60 0.84 14.63
C THR A 247 -2.31 -0.45 14.30
N SER A 248 -2.29 -0.78 13.02
CA SER A 248 -2.76 -2.03 12.48
C SER A 248 -1.57 -2.97 12.33
N VAL A 249 -1.82 -4.27 12.46
CA VAL A 249 -0.88 -5.30 11.97
C VAL A 249 -0.55 -5.04 10.49
N MET A 250 0.54 -5.63 9.98
CA MET A 250 0.85 -5.56 8.54
C MET A 250 -0.41 -5.92 7.73
N GLN A 251 -0.81 -5.09 6.79
CA GLN A 251 -1.97 -5.29 5.92
C GLN A 251 -1.53 -5.75 4.53
N CYS A 252 -2.47 -6.21 3.68
CA CYS A 252 -2.19 -6.40 2.25
C CYS A 252 -1.63 -5.10 1.63
N ARG A 253 -2.20 -3.95 2.02
CA ARG A 253 -1.78 -2.62 1.57
C ARG A 253 -0.46 -2.12 2.16
N THR A 254 0.14 -2.84 3.11
CA THR A 254 1.50 -2.56 3.58
C THR A 254 2.47 -2.89 2.45
N CYS A 255 2.30 -4.05 1.83
CA CYS A 255 3.16 -4.54 0.77
C CYS A 255 2.71 -4.09 -0.62
N HIS A 256 1.40 -4.01 -0.84
CA HIS A 256 0.79 -3.61 -2.12
C HIS A 256 0.26 -2.18 -2.07
N ASP A 257 0.25 -1.51 -3.21
CA ASP A 257 -0.61 -0.35 -3.40
C ASP A 257 -2.01 -0.80 -3.80
N GLY A 258 -3.04 -0.36 -3.05
CA GLY A 258 -4.42 -0.80 -3.27
C GLY A 258 -5.02 -0.28 -4.58
N HIS A 259 -4.50 0.80 -5.13
CA HIS A 259 -4.96 1.33 -6.41
C HIS A 259 -4.26 0.67 -7.59
N THR A 260 -2.97 0.31 -7.52
CA THR A 260 -2.29 -0.40 -8.63
C THR A 260 -2.40 -1.93 -8.56
N GLY A 261 -2.45 -2.49 -7.35
CA GLY A 261 -2.16 -3.90 -7.06
C GLY A 261 -0.66 -4.27 -7.07
N GLU A 262 0.23 -3.35 -7.45
CA GLU A 262 1.68 -3.55 -7.47
C GLU A 262 2.31 -3.49 -6.08
N LEU A 263 3.53 -4.01 -5.95
CA LEU A 263 4.33 -3.88 -4.74
C LEU A 263 4.76 -2.42 -4.53
N ARG A 264 4.74 -1.96 -3.27
CA ARG A 264 5.19 -0.61 -2.90
C ARG A 264 6.69 -0.39 -3.06
N GLY A 265 7.48 -1.48 -3.03
CA GLY A 265 8.89 -1.40 -3.38
C GLY A 265 9.08 -1.03 -4.85
N GLY A 266 9.88 0.00 -5.12
CA GLY A 266 10.39 0.28 -6.46
C GLY A 266 11.62 -0.59 -6.76
N PRO A 267 11.94 -0.85 -8.03
CA PRO A 267 13.20 -1.50 -8.39
C PRO A 267 14.34 -0.48 -8.26
N THR A 268 15.54 -0.96 -7.93
CA THR A 268 16.76 -0.16 -8.07
C THR A 268 17.31 -0.39 -9.46
N VAL A 269 17.10 0.57 -10.35
CA VAL A 269 17.66 0.58 -11.72
C VAL A 269 18.85 1.52 -11.75
N VAL A 270 19.95 1.07 -12.34
CA VAL A 270 21.17 1.85 -12.50
C VAL A 270 21.67 1.72 -13.93
N GLU A 271 22.42 2.71 -14.40
CA GLU A 271 23.10 2.64 -15.69
C GLU A 271 24.49 2.05 -15.50
N GLU A 272 24.77 0.93 -16.16
CA GLU A 272 26.08 0.29 -16.21
C GLU A 272 26.51 0.19 -17.67
N ASP A 273 27.68 0.72 -18.02
CA ASP A 273 28.21 0.74 -19.39
C ASP A 273 27.22 1.24 -20.46
N GLY A 274 26.37 2.21 -20.09
CA GLY A 274 25.37 2.81 -20.99
C GLY A 274 24.09 1.97 -21.19
N VAL A 275 23.89 0.95 -20.36
CA VAL A 275 22.68 0.11 -20.34
C VAL A 275 21.99 0.22 -18.99
N GLU A 276 20.66 0.38 -18.99
CA GLU A 276 19.88 0.30 -17.76
C GLU A 276 19.79 -1.15 -17.30
N VAL A 277 20.24 -1.41 -16.07
CA VAL A 277 20.25 -2.73 -15.44
C VAL A 277 19.48 -2.66 -14.11
N VAL A 278 18.64 -3.67 -13.87
CA VAL A 278 17.99 -3.84 -12.57
C VAL A 278 19.01 -4.41 -11.60
N LYS A 279 19.43 -3.59 -10.63
CA LYS A 279 20.34 -4.01 -9.55
C LYS A 279 19.58 -4.73 -8.44
N TYR A 280 18.39 -4.26 -8.10
CA TYR A 280 17.51 -4.90 -7.12
C TYR A 280 16.07 -4.82 -7.61
N SER A 281 15.33 -5.92 -7.55
CA SER A 281 13.92 -5.96 -7.94
C SER A 281 13.02 -5.27 -6.93
N ARG A 282 11.78 -5.00 -7.36
CA ARG A 282 10.73 -4.47 -6.47
C ARG A 282 10.50 -5.35 -5.25
N LEU A 283 10.39 -6.66 -5.49
CA LEU A 283 10.18 -7.65 -4.44
C LEU A 283 11.34 -7.67 -3.46
N PHE A 284 12.58 -7.70 -3.95
CA PHE A 284 13.76 -7.70 -3.09
C PHE A 284 13.77 -6.45 -2.20
N ASN A 285 13.70 -5.26 -2.80
CA ASN A 285 13.69 -4.00 -2.07
C ASN A 285 12.57 -3.91 -1.03
N LEU A 286 11.37 -4.40 -1.37
CA LEU A 286 10.24 -4.44 -0.43
C LEU A 286 10.54 -5.35 0.77
N CYS A 287 10.98 -6.59 0.52
CA CYS A 287 11.22 -7.56 1.58
C CYS A 287 12.37 -7.11 2.50
N THR A 288 13.44 -6.57 1.93
CA THR A 288 14.65 -6.19 2.68
C THR A 288 14.52 -4.84 3.37
N ALA A 289 13.45 -4.07 3.11
CA ALA A 289 13.12 -2.90 3.92
C ALA A 289 12.82 -3.28 5.39
N CYS A 290 12.23 -4.47 5.60
CA CYS A 290 11.95 -5.00 6.94
C CYS A 290 12.92 -6.12 7.34
N HIS A 291 13.16 -7.08 6.44
CA HIS A 291 14.06 -8.21 6.66
C HIS A 291 15.50 -7.86 6.28
N GLN A 292 15.96 -6.71 6.78
CA GLN A 292 17.21 -6.04 6.46
C GLN A 292 18.36 -7.01 6.12
N VAL A 293 18.88 -6.82 4.91
CA VAL A 293 20.13 -7.40 4.42
C VAL A 293 20.83 -6.30 3.64
N PHE A 294 22.15 -6.21 3.80
CA PHE A 294 22.97 -5.24 3.11
C PHE A 294 23.93 -5.97 2.20
N LEU A 295 23.93 -5.60 0.93
CA LEU A 295 24.69 -6.27 -0.10
C LEU A 295 25.64 -5.29 -0.77
N GLU A 296 26.87 -5.75 -0.95
CA GLU A 296 27.74 -5.28 -2.01
C GLU A 296 27.38 -6.00 -3.30
N ALA A 297 27.43 -5.29 -4.42
CA ALA A 297 27.04 -5.84 -5.71
C ALA A 297 28.09 -5.44 -6.75
N ASP A 298 28.66 -6.44 -7.42
CA ASP A 298 29.69 -6.28 -8.44
C ASP A 298 29.07 -6.55 -9.80
N TYR A 299 29.06 -5.56 -10.69
CA TYR A 299 28.54 -5.73 -12.04
C TYR A 299 29.53 -6.48 -12.93
N ASP A 300 29.09 -7.56 -13.57
CA ASP A 300 29.84 -8.23 -14.63
C ASP A 300 29.29 -7.81 -16.01
N PRO A 301 30.02 -6.97 -16.77
CA PRO A 301 29.56 -6.49 -18.08
C PRO A 301 29.46 -7.59 -19.14
N LYS A 302 30.07 -8.76 -18.91
CA LYS A 302 29.98 -9.88 -19.88
C LYS A 302 28.66 -10.62 -19.78
N SER A 303 28.17 -10.84 -18.56
CA SER A 303 26.88 -11.47 -18.31
C SER A 303 25.73 -10.45 -18.28
N GLY A 304 26.04 -9.18 -18.03
CA GLY A 304 25.05 -8.13 -17.80
C GLY A 304 24.31 -8.30 -16.47
N ALA A 305 24.94 -8.98 -15.51
CA ALA A 305 24.36 -9.32 -14.22
C ALA A 305 25.28 -8.89 -13.06
N TYR A 306 24.74 -8.92 -11.84
CA TYR A 306 25.49 -8.63 -10.62
C TYR A 306 25.83 -9.92 -9.88
N ASP A 307 27.04 -9.96 -9.32
CA ASP A 307 27.39 -10.86 -8.22
C ASP A 307 27.13 -10.12 -6.90
N TYR A 308 26.45 -10.79 -5.96
CA TYR A 308 26.04 -10.18 -4.69
C TYR A 308 26.74 -10.81 -3.49
N PHE A 309 27.24 -9.96 -2.58
CA PHE A 309 27.94 -10.37 -1.36
C PHE A 309 27.40 -9.62 -0.16
N LEU A 310 27.46 -10.24 1.01
CA LEU A 310 27.06 -9.62 2.26
C LEU A 310 28.01 -8.46 2.64
N ASP A 311 27.46 -7.26 2.88
CA ASP A 311 28.21 -6.10 3.39
C ASP A 311 28.33 -6.19 4.91
N THR A 312 29.29 -6.97 5.42
CA THR A 312 29.48 -7.22 6.85
C THR A 312 29.80 -5.98 7.70
N GLY A 313 30.03 -4.82 7.08
CA GLY A 313 30.19 -3.54 7.78
C GLY A 313 28.88 -2.98 8.32
N ARG A 314 27.72 -3.47 7.83
CA ARG A 314 26.40 -2.95 8.16
C ARG A 314 25.59 -3.98 8.92
N ILE A 315 25.01 -3.59 10.06
CA ILE A 315 24.36 -4.53 10.98
C ILE A 315 22.84 -4.39 10.87
N PRO A 316 22.10 -5.45 10.50
CA PRO A 316 20.63 -5.44 10.56
C PRO A 316 20.10 -5.21 11.97
N PHE A 317 18.87 -4.73 12.09
CA PHE A 317 18.23 -4.45 13.38
C PHE A 317 18.17 -5.69 14.27
N HIS A 318 17.87 -6.86 13.71
CA HIS A 318 17.92 -8.16 14.40
C HIS A 318 19.23 -8.92 14.19
N GLY A 319 20.23 -8.34 13.52
CA GLY A 319 21.50 -9.01 13.23
C GLY A 319 22.39 -9.14 14.48
N GLU A 320 22.82 -10.35 14.81
CA GLU A 320 23.77 -10.59 15.88
C GLU A 320 25.18 -10.73 15.31
N LEU A 321 26.16 -10.16 16.01
CA LEU A 321 27.57 -10.34 15.72
C LEU A 321 28.21 -11.18 16.83
N ASP A 322 29.14 -12.05 16.46
CA ASP A 322 29.96 -12.80 17.41
C ASP A 322 31.04 -11.91 18.05
N GLY A 323 31.85 -12.49 18.94
CA GLY A 323 32.93 -11.79 19.64
C GLY A 323 34.05 -11.26 18.74
N VAL A 324 34.06 -11.59 17.44
CA VAL A 324 35.02 -11.08 16.44
C VAL A 324 34.34 -10.21 15.38
N GLY A 325 33.06 -9.89 15.54
CA GLY A 325 32.32 -9.00 14.64
C GLY A 325 31.77 -9.68 13.39
N LEU A 326 31.72 -11.02 13.35
CA LEU A 326 31.11 -11.77 12.25
C LEU A 326 29.64 -12.07 12.53
N PRO A 327 28.78 -12.18 11.50
CA PRO A 327 27.39 -12.61 11.68
C PRO A 327 27.29 -13.94 12.42
N VAL A 328 26.45 -14.00 13.44
CA VAL A 328 26.09 -15.27 14.09
C VAL A 328 25.08 -15.99 13.20
N ALA A 329 25.43 -17.18 12.72
CA ALA A 329 24.48 -18.04 12.01
C ALA A 329 23.33 -18.48 12.93
N ASP A 330 22.13 -18.63 12.38
CA ASP A 330 20.86 -19.01 13.05
C ASP A 330 20.09 -17.87 13.73
N SER A 331 20.39 -16.61 13.40
CA SER A 331 19.58 -15.45 13.77
C SER A 331 18.25 -15.35 13.00
N LEU A 332 18.01 -16.28 12.06
CA LEU A 332 16.76 -16.45 11.28
C LEU A 332 16.37 -15.23 10.43
N VAL A 333 17.34 -14.39 10.06
CA VAL A 333 17.14 -13.26 9.13
C VAL A 333 17.77 -13.55 7.76
N ILE A 334 17.43 -12.77 6.72
CA ILE A 334 17.97 -13.01 5.36
C ILE A 334 19.50 -12.94 5.36
N TRP A 335 20.03 -12.04 6.19
CA TRP A 335 21.43 -11.70 6.39
C TRP A 335 22.39 -12.90 6.53
N ASP A 336 22.03 -13.93 7.31
CA ASP A 336 22.92 -15.05 7.63
C ASP A 336 22.62 -16.33 6.83
N THR A 337 21.66 -16.28 5.91
CA THR A 337 21.15 -17.48 5.23
C THR A 337 21.27 -17.46 3.70
N HIS A 338 21.19 -16.30 3.04
CA HIS A 338 21.01 -16.25 1.58
C HIS A 338 22.24 -15.79 0.78
N PHE A 339 23.12 -14.99 1.39
CA PHE A 339 24.23 -14.38 0.66
C PHE A 339 25.58 -14.80 1.23
N ALA A 340 26.52 -15.02 0.33
CA ALA A 340 27.88 -15.34 0.72
C ALA A 340 28.62 -14.08 1.18
N THR A 341 29.56 -14.24 2.10
CA THR A 341 30.59 -13.22 2.35
C THR A 341 31.71 -13.38 1.33
N ARG A 342 32.43 -12.29 1.01
CA ARG A 342 33.55 -12.34 0.04
C ARG A 342 34.68 -13.29 0.42
N ASP A 343 34.90 -13.46 1.73
CA ASP A 343 35.89 -14.39 2.28
C ASP A 343 35.40 -15.84 2.34
N GLY A 344 34.13 -16.10 1.97
CA GLY A 344 33.52 -17.41 1.97
C GLY A 344 33.14 -17.94 3.36
N ALA A 345 33.19 -17.11 4.41
CA ALA A 345 32.77 -17.48 5.76
C ALA A 345 31.29 -17.90 5.80
N ILE A 346 30.44 -17.28 5.00
CA ILE A 346 29.05 -17.69 4.76
C ILE A 346 28.93 -18.17 3.32
N THR A 347 28.36 -19.36 3.10
CA THR A 347 28.15 -19.92 1.74
C THR A 347 26.88 -19.39 1.08
N GLY A 348 25.83 -19.12 1.87
CA GLY A 348 24.54 -18.62 1.40
C GLY A 348 23.72 -19.62 0.56
N TRP A 349 22.40 -19.44 0.54
CA TRP A 349 21.50 -20.01 -0.48
C TRP A 349 21.19 -18.93 -1.51
N PRO A 350 21.88 -18.92 -2.67
CA PRO A 350 21.85 -17.79 -3.58
C PRO A 350 20.43 -17.61 -4.12
N ILE A 351 19.84 -16.47 -3.79
CA ILE A 351 18.75 -15.87 -4.55
C ILE A 351 19.34 -14.82 -5.48
N ASP A 352 18.60 -14.46 -6.52
CA ASP A 352 18.96 -13.34 -7.40
C ASP A 352 18.16 -12.09 -6.98
N PRO A 353 18.79 -11.11 -6.30
CA PRO A 353 18.15 -9.85 -5.93
C PRO A 353 17.59 -9.05 -7.10
N ALA A 354 18.11 -9.19 -8.32
CA ALA A 354 17.58 -8.50 -9.50
C ALA A 354 16.32 -9.16 -10.06
N SER A 355 16.04 -10.41 -9.70
CA SER A 355 14.86 -11.13 -10.15
C SER A 355 13.58 -10.56 -9.53
N GLU A 356 12.55 -10.34 -10.34
CA GLU A 356 11.18 -10.05 -9.87
C GLU A 356 10.61 -11.17 -8.95
N GLN A 357 11.29 -12.32 -8.89
CA GLN A 357 10.95 -13.47 -8.04
C GLN A 357 11.99 -13.74 -6.95
N ALA A 358 12.88 -12.78 -6.65
CA ALA A 358 14.01 -12.93 -5.72
C ALA A 358 13.70 -13.76 -4.47
N CYS A 359 12.61 -13.44 -3.76
CA CYS A 359 12.22 -14.14 -2.53
C CYS A 359 11.17 -15.24 -2.77
N LEU A 360 10.35 -15.08 -3.82
CA LEU A 360 9.19 -15.93 -4.09
C LEU A 360 9.54 -17.32 -4.63
N GLY A 361 10.78 -17.53 -5.09
CA GLY A 361 11.27 -18.87 -5.44
C GLY A 361 11.25 -19.83 -4.24
N CYS A 362 11.44 -19.32 -3.03
CA CYS A 362 11.60 -20.12 -1.81
C CYS A 362 10.60 -19.79 -0.70
N HIS A 363 9.94 -18.62 -0.75
CA HIS A 363 9.05 -18.14 0.30
C HIS A 363 7.63 -17.82 -0.21
N ASP A 364 6.63 -18.09 0.62
CA ASP A 364 5.29 -17.50 0.49
C ASP A 364 5.20 -16.32 1.47
N PRO A 365 5.25 -15.06 0.99
CA PRO A 365 5.17 -13.90 1.86
C PRO A 365 3.83 -13.81 2.58
N HIS A 366 2.78 -14.44 2.04
CA HIS A 366 1.47 -14.48 2.68
C HIS A 366 1.43 -15.49 3.82
N LEU A 367 2.23 -16.56 3.82
CA LEU A 367 2.37 -17.45 4.99
C LEU A 367 3.48 -17.01 5.95
N ALA A 368 4.36 -16.10 5.50
CA ALA A 368 5.65 -15.83 6.14
C ALA A 368 6.44 -17.12 6.39
N SER A 369 6.42 -18.04 5.41
CA SER A 369 7.03 -19.38 5.53
C SER A 369 7.85 -19.74 4.29
N LYS A 370 8.70 -20.76 4.43
CA LYS A 370 9.40 -21.40 3.32
C LYS A 370 8.51 -22.49 2.69
N PHE A 371 8.69 -22.73 1.40
CA PHE A 371 8.12 -23.92 0.75
C PHE A 371 8.89 -25.16 1.22
N TRP A 372 8.26 -26.00 2.04
CA TRP A 372 8.80 -27.29 2.43
C TRP A 372 8.17 -28.41 1.61
#